data_AF-A0A932VXB8-F1
#
_entry.id   AF-A0A932VXB8-F1
#
_cell.length_a   1.000
_cell.length_b   1.000
_cell.length_c   1.000
_cell.angle_alpha   90.00
_cell.angle_beta   90.00
_cell.angle_gamma   90.00
#
_symmetry.space_group_name_H-M   'P 1'
#
loop_
_entity.id
_entity.type
_entity.pdbx_description
1 polymer ?
#
loop_
_entity_poly.entity_id
_entity_poly.type
_entity_poly.pdbx_seq_one_letter_code
_entity_poly.pdbx_strand_id
1 'polypeptide(L)'
;MSHEKKSADVIVVGGGIIGCAIAYRLAQESLSDGRLLVGSTMEQVGYDKSVTAEDLRQLLEGAAVLAPETRALAFVEAWAGLRPCTDDHRPLIGCTEMPGLLLATGHGRNGILLAPITAELVRDLVITGRPSLFIESMNPARFHTETR
;
A
#
# COMPACT_ATOMS: atom_id res chain seq x y z
N MET A 1 -16.10 -37.76 -9.09
CA MET A 1 -15.03 -36.75 -8.98
C MET A 1 -15.70 -35.45 -8.55
N SER A 2 -15.80 -35.24 -7.25
CA SER A 2 -16.45 -34.08 -6.64
C SER A 2 -15.47 -32.89 -6.66
N HIS A 3 -15.87 -31.80 -7.31
CA HIS A 3 -15.19 -30.52 -7.15
C HIS A 3 -15.38 -30.04 -5.71
N GLU A 4 -14.35 -30.20 -4.89
CA GLU A 4 -14.25 -29.60 -3.57
C GLU A 4 -14.09 -28.09 -3.75
N LYS A 5 -15.19 -27.35 -3.54
CA LYS A 5 -15.15 -25.88 -3.49
C LYS A 5 -14.30 -25.51 -2.28
N LYS A 6 -13.07 -25.05 -2.52
CA LYS A 6 -12.28 -24.36 -1.49
C LYS A 6 -13.07 -23.12 -1.06
N SER A 7 -13.74 -23.17 0.09
CA SER A 7 -14.33 -21.98 0.70
C SER A 7 -13.21 -21.10 1.20
N ALA A 8 -13.33 -19.81 0.94
CA ALA A 8 -12.75 -18.86 1.88
C ALA A 8 -13.64 -18.90 3.12
N ASP A 9 -13.08 -18.88 4.33
CA ASP A 9 -13.80 -18.88 5.61
C ASP A 9 -13.75 -17.50 6.29
N VAL A 10 -12.93 -16.56 5.80
CA VAL A 10 -12.55 -15.38 6.57
C VAL A 10 -12.40 -14.14 5.69
N ILE A 11 -13.07 -13.03 6.01
CA ILE A 11 -12.79 -11.71 5.41
C ILE A 11 -11.93 -10.86 6.34
N VAL A 12 -10.87 -10.30 5.78
CA VAL A 12 -9.98 -9.32 6.43
C VAL A 12 -10.12 -8.01 5.64
N VAL A 13 -10.54 -6.92 6.29
CA VAL A 13 -10.88 -5.65 5.62
C VAL A 13 -9.75 -4.62 5.78
N GLY A 14 -9.04 -4.36 4.69
CA GLY A 14 -7.97 -3.38 4.58
C GLY A 14 -7.30 -3.43 3.20
N GLY A 15 -7.47 -2.41 2.36
CA GLY A 15 -7.03 -2.42 0.94
C GLY A 15 -5.94 -1.41 0.59
N GLY A 16 -5.02 -1.15 1.52
CA GLY A 16 -3.75 -0.55 1.14
C GLY A 16 -2.93 -1.51 0.27
N ILE A 17 -1.79 -1.04 -0.23
CA ILE A 17 -0.78 -1.93 -0.80
C ILE A 17 -0.31 -3.00 0.20
N ILE A 18 -0.43 -2.72 1.50
CA ILE A 18 -0.27 -3.69 2.59
C ILE A 18 -1.26 -4.84 2.39
N GLY A 19 -2.50 -4.54 2.02
CA GLY A 19 -3.50 -5.54 1.71
C GLY A 19 -3.15 -6.36 0.46
N CYS A 20 -2.76 -5.71 -0.64
CA CYS A 20 -2.29 -6.43 -1.83
C CYS A 20 -1.05 -7.29 -1.54
N ALA A 21 -0.15 -6.84 -0.66
CA ALA A 21 1.05 -7.58 -0.28
C ALA A 21 0.77 -8.75 0.66
N ILE A 22 -0.19 -8.59 1.58
CA ILE A 22 -0.73 -9.70 2.38
C ILE A 22 -1.41 -10.69 1.46
N ALA A 23 -2.30 -10.25 0.55
CA ALA A 23 -2.93 -11.13 -0.44
C ALA A 23 -1.91 -11.86 -1.32
N TYR A 24 -0.86 -11.17 -1.78
CA TYR A 24 0.22 -11.74 -2.59
C TYR A 24 1.07 -12.74 -1.79
N ARG A 25 1.42 -12.44 -0.53
CA ARG A 25 2.14 -13.38 0.34
C ARG A 25 1.28 -14.59 0.68
N LEU A 26 0.01 -14.39 1.01
CA LEU A 26 -0.96 -15.47 1.25
C LEU A 26 -1.13 -16.35 0.01
N ALA A 27 -1.14 -15.76 -1.20
CA ALA A 27 -1.20 -16.50 -2.46
C ALA A 27 0.07 -17.31 -2.75
N GLN A 28 1.26 -16.78 -2.40
CA GLN A 28 2.53 -17.47 -2.59
C GLN A 28 2.78 -18.59 -1.56
N GLU A 29 2.35 -18.40 -0.32
CA GLU A 29 2.59 -19.37 0.76
C GLU A 29 1.67 -20.60 0.70
N SER A 30 0.79 -20.71 -0.32
CA SER A 30 -0.20 -21.80 -0.43
C SER A 30 -0.97 -22.02 0.88
N LEU A 31 -1.24 -20.93 1.63
CA LEU A 31 -2.07 -21.02 2.82
C LEU A 31 -3.50 -21.33 2.36
N SER A 32 -3.86 -22.60 2.52
CA SER A 32 -5.17 -23.20 2.41
C SER A 32 -6.21 -22.63 3.39
N ASP A 33 -5.90 -21.55 4.10
CA ASP A 33 -6.69 -21.01 5.22
C ASP A 33 -7.91 -20.19 4.80
N GLY A 34 -8.20 -20.10 3.50
CA GLY A 34 -9.46 -19.52 3.03
C GLY A 34 -9.69 -18.06 3.42
N ARG A 35 -8.67 -17.19 3.39
CA ARG A 35 -8.87 -15.78 3.74
C ARG A 35 -9.05 -14.91 2.50
N LEU A 36 -10.10 -14.11 2.49
CA LEU A 36 -10.40 -13.08 1.52
C LEU A 36 -10.01 -11.72 2.08
N LEU A 37 -9.29 -10.93 1.30
CA LEU A 37 -8.99 -9.55 1.65
C LEU A 37 -9.85 -8.58 0.86
N VAL A 38 -10.47 -7.62 1.56
CA VAL A 38 -11.35 -6.61 0.96
C VAL A 38 -10.89 -5.22 1.32
N GLY A 39 -10.74 -4.34 0.34
CA GLY A 39 -10.49 -2.93 0.58
C GLY A 39 -10.16 -2.16 -0.71
N SER A 40 -9.84 -0.86 -0.64
CA SER A 40 -9.80 0.01 0.55
C SER A 40 -10.62 1.27 0.37
N THR A 41 -10.83 1.97 1.48
CA THR A 41 -11.09 3.40 1.49
C THR A 41 -9.82 4.22 1.25
N MET A 42 -10.03 5.44 0.75
CA MET A 42 -9.03 6.49 0.64
C MET A 42 -9.61 7.78 1.21
N GLU A 43 -8.99 8.28 2.27
CA GLU A 43 -9.53 9.37 3.09
C GLU A 43 -8.42 10.35 3.45
N GLN A 44 -8.79 11.61 3.72
CA GLN A 44 -7.90 12.67 4.17
C GLN A 44 -8.24 13.04 5.62
N VAL A 45 -7.91 12.14 6.54
CA VAL A 45 -8.23 12.24 7.98
C VAL A 45 -6.99 12.46 8.85
N GLY A 46 -5.88 12.89 8.23
CA GLY A 46 -4.60 13.07 8.91
C GLY A 46 -4.01 11.74 9.37
N TYR A 47 -3.74 11.62 10.68
CA TYR A 47 -3.13 10.44 11.29
C TYR A 47 -4.13 9.53 12.01
N ASP A 48 -5.44 9.78 11.82
CA ASP A 48 -6.46 8.90 12.38
C ASP A 48 -6.38 7.52 11.71
N LYS A 49 -6.41 6.49 12.55
CA LYS A 49 -6.39 5.06 12.16
C LYS A 49 -7.60 4.32 12.72
N SER A 50 -8.64 5.05 13.12
CA SER A 50 -9.93 4.47 13.47
C SER A 50 -10.51 3.78 12.23
N VAL A 51 -11.22 2.67 12.47
CA VAL A 51 -12.06 2.03 11.46
C VAL A 51 -13.48 2.44 11.79
N THR A 52 -14.17 3.10 10.86
CA THR A 52 -15.57 3.47 11.08
C THR A 52 -16.50 2.33 10.65
N ALA A 53 -17.67 2.25 11.30
CA ALA A 53 -18.70 1.29 10.92
C ALA A 53 -19.19 1.51 9.48
N GLU A 54 -19.17 2.76 9.01
CA GLU A 54 -19.60 3.14 7.67
C GLU A 54 -18.60 2.65 6.61
N ASP A 55 -17.29 2.83 6.81
CA ASP A 55 -16.26 2.33 5.89
C ASP A 55 -16.28 0.81 5.80
N LEU A 56 -16.44 0.14 6.94
CA LEU A 56 -16.56 -1.31 6.99
C LEU A 56 -17.79 -1.79 6.20
N ARG A 57 -18.95 -1.14 6.42
CA ARG A 57 -20.19 -1.45 5.70
C ARG A 57 -20.02 -1.28 4.19
N GLN A 58 -19.45 -0.17 3.75
CA GLN A 58 -19.21 0.11 2.32
C GLN A 58 -18.32 -0.95 1.67
N LEU A 59 -17.23 -1.34 2.33
CA LEU A 59 -16.30 -2.34 1.81
C LEU A 59 -16.94 -3.74 1.71
N LEU A 60 -17.68 -4.15 2.74
CA LEU A 60 -18.38 -5.44 2.75
C LEU A 60 -19.50 -5.47 1.70
N GLU A 61 -20.28 -4.40 1.55
CA GLU A 61 -21.30 -4.30 0.51
C GLU A 61 -20.70 -4.32 -0.90
N GLY A 62 -19.61 -3.59 -1.11
CA GLY A 62 -18.88 -3.60 -2.40
C GLY A 62 -18.38 -4.99 -2.77
N ALA A 63 -17.79 -5.72 -1.82
CA ALA A 63 -17.40 -7.12 -2.03
C ALA A 63 -18.60 -8.00 -2.38
N ALA A 64 -19.72 -7.80 -1.68
CA ALA A 64 -20.95 -8.57 -1.87
C ALA A 64 -21.70 -8.26 -3.18
N VAL A 65 -21.44 -7.11 -3.80
CA VAL A 65 -21.91 -6.79 -5.16
C VAL A 65 -21.11 -7.58 -6.20
N LEU A 66 -19.79 -7.68 -6.03
CA LEU A 66 -18.90 -8.38 -6.96
C LEU A 66 -18.97 -9.90 -6.83
N ALA A 67 -19.06 -10.39 -5.60
CA ALA A 67 -19.10 -11.81 -5.24
C ALA A 67 -20.14 -12.02 -4.13
N PRO A 68 -21.41 -12.33 -4.47
CA PRO A 68 -22.50 -12.43 -3.51
C PRO A 68 -22.27 -13.43 -2.36
N GLU A 69 -21.49 -14.49 -2.61
CA GLU A 69 -21.08 -15.50 -1.63
C GLU A 69 -20.28 -14.92 -0.46
N THR A 70 -19.67 -13.75 -0.63
CA THR A 70 -18.91 -13.07 0.44
C THR A 70 -19.77 -12.68 1.63
N ARG A 71 -21.11 -12.56 1.46
CA ARG A 71 -22.06 -12.30 2.56
C ARG A 71 -22.09 -13.41 3.61
N ALA A 72 -21.73 -14.64 3.24
CA ALA A 72 -21.75 -15.79 4.13
C ALA A 72 -20.41 -16.00 4.86
N LEU A 73 -19.37 -15.22 4.55
CA LEU A 73 -18.05 -15.36 5.14
C LEU A 73 -18.02 -14.77 6.55
N ALA A 74 -17.25 -15.40 7.44
CA ALA A 74 -17.04 -14.85 8.77
C ALA A 74 -16.14 -13.61 8.67
N PHE A 75 -16.56 -12.53 9.32
CA PHE A 75 -15.69 -11.38 9.53
C PHE A 75 -14.62 -11.73 10.58
N VAL A 76 -13.36 -11.41 10.29
CA VAL A 76 -12.26 -11.69 11.23
C VAL A 76 -11.67 -10.42 11.79
N GLU A 77 -11.24 -9.50 10.93
CA GLU A 77 -10.64 -8.25 11.40
C GLU A 77 -10.76 -7.13 10.37
N ALA A 78 -10.63 -5.90 10.87
CA ALA A 78 -10.51 -4.71 10.06
C ALA A 78 -9.42 -3.81 10.65
N TRP A 79 -8.67 -3.13 9.80
CA TRP A 79 -7.64 -2.20 10.22
C TRP A 79 -7.48 -1.05 9.23
N ALA A 80 -6.97 0.08 9.73
CA ALA A 80 -6.60 1.23 8.91
C ALA A 80 -5.08 1.41 8.88
N GLY A 81 -4.57 1.83 7.72
CA GLY A 81 -3.15 2.11 7.51
C GLY A 81 -2.94 3.47 6.84
N LEU A 82 -1.94 4.21 7.32
CA LEU A 82 -1.58 5.50 6.76
C LEU A 82 -0.67 5.31 5.54
N ARG A 83 -0.99 5.99 4.44
CA ARG A 83 -0.18 5.94 3.21
C ARG A 83 0.69 7.20 3.14
N PRO A 84 2.02 7.08 3.12
CA PRO A 84 2.88 8.25 2.93
C PRO A 84 2.71 8.74 1.50
N CYS A 85 2.16 9.94 1.34
CA CYS A 85 1.96 10.58 0.05
C CYS A 85 2.65 11.93 0.04
N THR A 86 3.09 12.36 -1.13
CA THR A 86 3.45 13.75 -1.39
C THR A 86 2.31 14.48 -2.06
N ASP A 87 2.38 15.82 -2.05
CA ASP A 87 1.40 16.70 -2.69
C ASP A 87 1.28 16.44 -4.21
N ASP A 88 2.38 16.04 -4.85
CA ASP A 88 2.42 15.71 -6.28
C ASP A 88 2.26 14.21 -6.59
N HIS A 89 2.00 13.40 -5.56
CA HIS A 89 1.81 11.95 -5.64
C HIS A 89 2.99 11.14 -6.23
N ARG A 90 4.19 11.74 -6.30
CA ARG A 90 5.43 11.06 -6.71
C ARG A 90 6.29 10.75 -5.49
N PRO A 91 7.00 9.61 -5.45
CA PRO A 91 7.94 9.33 -4.36
C PRO A 91 8.99 10.45 -4.19
N LEU A 92 9.50 10.59 -2.97
CA LEU A 92 10.70 11.33 -2.65
C LEU A 92 11.84 10.30 -2.55
N ILE A 93 12.72 10.29 -3.55
CA ILE A 93 13.90 9.42 -3.60
C ILE A 93 15.09 10.32 -3.93
N GLY A 94 16.04 10.46 -3.02
CA GLY A 94 17.24 11.27 -3.27
C GLY A 94 17.78 11.99 -2.04
N CYS A 95 18.97 12.58 -2.21
CA CYS A 95 19.60 13.40 -1.20
C CYS A 95 18.80 14.69 -0.97
N THR A 96 18.88 15.19 0.26
CA THR A 96 18.38 16.52 0.62
C THR A 96 19.53 17.54 0.66
N GLU A 97 19.22 18.80 0.93
CA GLU A 97 20.23 19.83 1.19
C GLU A 97 21.05 19.56 2.46
N MET A 98 20.51 18.78 3.41
CA MET A 98 21.22 18.37 4.61
C MET A 98 22.26 17.30 4.27
N PRO A 99 23.55 17.54 4.54
CA PRO A 99 24.60 16.57 4.22
C PRO A 99 24.36 15.22 4.89
N GLY A 100 24.41 14.15 4.11
CA GLY A 100 24.21 12.78 4.59
C GLY A 100 22.75 12.35 4.80
N LEU A 101 21.76 13.21 4.54
CA LEU A 101 20.35 12.87 4.63
C LEU A 101 19.77 12.55 3.25
N LEU A 102 19.18 11.35 3.13
CA LEU A 102 18.47 10.86 1.95
C LEU A 102 17.03 10.51 2.32
N LEU A 103 16.09 10.79 1.42
CA LEU A 103 14.69 10.38 1.53
C LEU A 103 14.39 9.24 0.56
N ALA A 104 13.52 8.33 0.99
CA ALA A 104 12.96 7.23 0.21
C ALA A 104 11.53 6.94 0.71
N THR A 105 10.59 7.86 0.45
CA THR A 105 9.22 7.85 0.99
C THR A 105 8.21 8.36 -0.05
N GLY A 106 6.93 8.50 0.33
CA GLY A 106 5.92 9.14 -0.50
C GLY A 106 5.32 8.24 -1.58
N HIS A 107 5.54 6.92 -1.51
CA HIS A 107 5.08 5.97 -2.53
C HIS A 107 3.57 5.72 -2.55
N GLY A 108 2.81 6.26 -1.59
CA GLY A 108 1.37 6.13 -1.50
C GLY A 108 0.90 4.67 -1.61
N ARG A 109 0.08 4.39 -2.63
CA ARG A 109 -0.44 3.03 -2.90
C ARG A 109 0.54 2.10 -3.63
N ASN A 110 1.73 2.58 -3.98
CA ASN A 110 2.69 1.83 -4.79
C ASN A 110 3.93 1.38 -3.99
N GLY A 111 3.93 1.56 -2.66
CA GLY A 111 5.11 1.30 -1.81
C GLY A 111 5.70 -0.10 -1.97
N ILE A 112 4.88 -1.15 -1.88
CA ILE A 112 5.37 -2.54 -2.03
C ILE A 112 5.81 -2.82 -3.47
N LEU A 113 5.01 -2.38 -4.46
CA LEU A 113 5.35 -2.55 -5.88
C LEU A 113 6.71 -1.92 -6.22
N LEU A 114 6.96 -0.72 -5.70
CA LEU A 114 8.16 0.06 -5.98
C LEU A 114 9.30 -0.20 -4.99
N ALA A 115 9.11 -1.04 -3.97
CA ALA A 115 10.13 -1.30 -2.96
C ALA A 115 11.45 -1.85 -3.57
N PRO A 116 11.43 -2.84 -4.48
CA PRO A 116 12.67 -3.38 -5.05
C PRO A 116 13.48 -2.33 -5.81
N ILE A 117 12.83 -1.60 -6.73
CA ILE A 117 13.51 -0.56 -7.51
C ILE A 117 13.97 0.61 -6.63
N THR A 118 13.18 0.99 -5.61
CA THR A 118 13.58 2.02 -4.66
C THR A 118 14.85 1.61 -3.90
N ALA A 119 14.95 0.33 -3.48
CA ALA A 119 16.14 -0.17 -2.81
C ALA A 119 17.39 -0.12 -3.70
N GLU A 120 17.27 -0.48 -4.98
CA GLU A 120 18.37 -0.36 -5.94
C GLU A 120 18.82 1.08 -6.15
N LEU A 121 17.86 2.00 -6.31
CA LEU A 121 18.13 3.44 -6.47
C LEU A 121 18.83 4.03 -5.24
N VAL A 122 18.36 3.67 -4.03
CA VAL A 122 18.99 4.12 -2.78
C VAL A 122 20.40 3.54 -2.64
N ARG A 123 20.59 2.24 -2.92
CA ARG A 123 21.91 1.60 -2.91
C ARG A 123 22.88 2.35 -3.81
N ASP A 124 22.48 2.65 -5.05
CA ASP A 124 23.35 3.29 -6.03
C ASP A 124 23.71 4.72 -5.60
N LEU A 125 22.75 5.47 -5.06
CA LEU A 125 22.99 6.79 -4.48
C LEU A 125 23.99 6.74 -3.32
N VAL A 126 23.83 5.78 -2.41
CA VAL A 126 24.70 5.64 -1.22
C VAL A 126 26.11 5.23 -1.61
N ILE A 127 26.27 4.30 -2.56
CA ILE A 127 27.59 3.77 -2.95
C ILE A 127 28.33 4.74 -3.88
N THR A 128 27.64 5.33 -4.85
CA THR A 128 28.28 6.07 -5.95
C THR A 128 28.12 7.58 -5.86
N GLY A 129 27.15 8.06 -5.08
CA GLY A 129 26.78 9.48 -5.03
C GLY A 129 26.11 10.00 -6.31
N ARG A 130 25.82 9.15 -7.30
CA ARG A 130 25.26 9.57 -8.60
C ARG A 130 23.79 9.18 -8.71
N PRO A 131 22.87 10.13 -8.88
CA PRO A 131 21.48 9.81 -9.19
C PRO A 131 21.40 9.20 -10.60
N SER A 132 20.55 8.18 -10.75
CA SER A 132 20.11 7.75 -12.07
C SER A 132 19.18 8.81 -12.68
N LEU A 133 19.06 8.84 -14.01
CA LEU A 133 18.13 9.74 -14.71
C LEU A 133 16.66 9.54 -14.24
N PHE A 134 16.32 8.37 -13.71
CA PHE A 134 14.99 8.09 -13.17
C PHE A 134 14.68 8.84 -11.87
N ILE A 135 15.70 9.28 -11.13
CA ILE A 135 15.54 9.95 -9.84
C ILE A 135 15.19 11.43 -10.00
N GLU A 136 15.49 12.08 -11.12
CA GLU A 136 15.36 13.53 -11.26
C GLU A 136 13.93 14.03 -10.95
N SER A 137 12.92 13.36 -11.48
CA SER A 137 11.50 13.67 -11.21
C SER A 137 11.03 13.33 -9.78
N MET A 138 11.80 12.53 -9.04
CA MET A 138 11.53 12.07 -7.68
C MET A 138 12.46 12.70 -6.64
N ASN A 139 13.36 13.58 -7.07
CA ASN A 139 14.31 14.26 -6.19
C ASN A 139 13.53 15.13 -5.18
N PRO A 140 13.87 15.11 -3.88
CA PRO A 140 13.26 15.98 -2.89
C PRO A 140 13.30 17.47 -3.22
N ALA A 141 14.36 17.91 -3.92
CA ALA A 141 14.54 19.31 -4.29
C ALA A 141 13.47 19.86 -5.23
N ARG A 142 12.64 19.00 -5.86
CA ARG A 142 11.58 19.45 -6.77
C ARG A 142 10.48 20.31 -6.12
N PHE A 143 10.36 20.25 -4.80
CA PHE A 143 9.41 21.09 -4.04
C PHE A 143 10.02 22.42 -3.58
N HIS A 144 11.31 22.65 -3.85
CA HIS A 144 11.95 23.93 -3.62
C HIS A 144 11.77 24.81 -4.87
N THR A 145 10.61 25.47 -4.93
CA THR A 145 10.41 26.64 -5.80
C THR A 145 9.69 27.71 -4.97
N GLU A 146 10.32 28.89 -4.91
CA GLU A 146 9.94 30.14 -4.22
C GLU A 146 10.22 30.22 -2.72
N THR A 147 11.44 30.71 -2.43
CA THR A 147 11.73 31.56 -1.28
C THR A 147 10.65 32.63 -1.15
N ARG A 148 9.95 32.65 -0.02
CA ARG A 148 9.13 33.78 0.40
C ARG A 148 9.94 34.71 1.29
#